data_AF-A0A5C6DVL6-F1
#
_entry.id   AF-A0A5C6DVL6-F1
#
_cell.length_a   1.000
_cell.length_b   1.000
_cell.length_c   1.000
_cell.angle_alpha   90.00
_cell.angle_beta   90.00
_cell.angle_gamma   90.00
#
_symmetry.space_group_name_H-M   'P 1'
#
loop_
_entity.id
_entity.type
_entity.pdbx_description
1 polymer ?
#
loop_
_entity_poly.entity_id
_entity_poly.type
_entity_poly.pdbx_seq_one_letter_code
_entity_poly.pdbx_strand_id
1 'polypeptide(L)' 'MVQWKKGNSLEAIAGQDVRFKFYMTNGKLYSFWVSADENGKSGGAIAAGGPGFSGTWDK' A
#
# COMPACT_ATOMS: atom_id res chain seq x y z
N MET A 1 7.77 -11.97 0.83
CA MET A 1 7.29 -10.86 1.66
C MET A 1 8.38 -9.80 1.69
N VAL A 2 8.08 -8.54 1.37
CA VAL A 2 9.03 -7.45 1.59
C VAL A 2 8.86 -7.01 3.04
N GLN A 3 9.93 -7.11 3.83
CA GLN A 3 9.94 -6.70 5.23
C GLN A 3 11.08 -5.70 5.44
N TRP A 4 10.87 -4.76 6.35
CA TRP A 4 11.90 -3.82 6.76
C TRP A 4 13.04 -4.58 7.45
N LYS A 5 14.29 -4.31 7.04
CA LYS A 5 15.47 -5.03 7.55
C LYS A 5 15.90 -4.57 8.94
N LYS A 6 15.45 -3.40 9.40
CA LYS A 6 15.81 -2.80 10.70
C LYS A 6 14.57 -2.18 11.33
N GLY A 7 14.08 -2.81 12.39
CA GLY A 7 12.96 -2.32 13.19
C GLY A 7 11.59 -2.72 12.65
N ASN A 8 10.63 -2.87 13.57
CA ASN A 8 9.24 -3.21 13.26
C ASN A 8 8.39 -1.94 12.98
N SER A 9 9.06 -0.87 12.56
CA SER A 9 9.08 0.47 13.17
C SER A 9 9.36 1.57 12.13
N LEU A 10 8.41 2.41 11.70
CA LEU A 10 8.63 3.55 10.81
C LEU A 10 8.84 4.88 11.54
N GLU A 11 8.89 4.93 12.89
CA GLU A 11 9.00 6.20 13.64
C GLU A 11 10.26 6.98 13.27
N ALA A 12 11.35 6.28 12.93
CA ALA A 12 12.60 6.91 12.54
C ALA A 12 12.48 7.84 11.32
N ILE A 13 11.43 7.68 10.51
CA ILE A 13 11.13 8.51 9.34
C ILE A 13 9.84 9.32 9.49
N ALA A 14 9.30 9.44 10.71
CA ALA A 14 8.11 10.24 10.96
C ALA A 14 8.32 11.70 10.52
N GLY A 15 7.32 12.25 9.83
CA GLY A 15 7.36 13.61 9.30
C GLY A 15 8.25 13.80 8.06
N GLN A 16 8.83 12.74 7.51
CA GLN A 16 9.56 12.77 6.25
C GLN A 16 8.68 12.33 5.09
N ASP A 17 8.87 12.94 3.93
CA ASP A 17 8.19 12.54 2.71
C ASP A 17 8.67 11.16 2.24
N VAL A 18 7.73 10.23 2.05
CA VAL A 18 8.01 8.88 1.55
C VAL A 18 7.54 8.75 0.11
N ARG A 19 8.41 8.23 -0.77
CA ARG A 19 8.10 8.01 -2.18
C ARG A 19 8.25 6.52 -2.53
N PHE A 20 7.16 5.90 -2.97
CA PHE A 20 7.19 4.58 -3.58
C PHE A 20 7.45 4.71 -5.08
N LYS A 21 8.46 3.99 -5.59
CA LYS A 21 8.80 3.98 -7.01
C LYS A 21 8.84 2.55 -7.52
N PHE A 22 7.98 2.25 -8.49
CA PHE A 22 7.90 0.96 -9.15
C PHE A 22 8.66 1.04 -10.48
N TYR A 23 9.63 0.14 -10.66
CA TYR A 23 10.27 -0.09 -11.95
C TYR A 23 9.79 -1.43 -12.47
N MET A 24 9.29 -1.47 -13.70
CA MET A 24 8.75 -2.68 -14.32
C MET A 24 9.23 -2.76 -15.75
N THR A 25 9.62 -3.97 -16.17
CA THR A 25 9.89 -4.31 -17.57
C THR A 25 8.87 -5.35 -17.98
N ASN A 26 8.07 -5.05 -19.01
CA ASN A 26 7.02 -5.95 -19.53
C ASN A 26 6.03 -6.47 -18.47
N GLY A 27 5.70 -5.67 -17.45
CA GLY A 27 4.80 -6.05 -16.37
C GLY A 27 3.62 -5.08 -16.22
N LYS A 28 2.59 -5.51 -15.46
CA LYS A 28 1.41 -4.70 -15.13
C LYS A 28 1.22 -4.64 -13.62
N LEU A 29 1.04 -3.44 -13.06
CA LEU A 29 0.71 -3.23 -11.65
C LEU A 29 -0.81 -3.06 -11.54
N TYR A 30 -1.45 -3.99 -10.84
CA TYR A 30 -2.91 -4.00 -10.70
C TYR A 30 -3.39 -3.25 -9.45
N SER A 31 -2.65 -3.36 -8.34
CA SER A 31 -2.94 -2.63 -7.10
C SER A 31 -1.72 -2.58 -6.18
N PHE A 32 -1.64 -1.54 -5.36
CA PHE A 32 -0.74 -1.45 -4.21
C PHE A 32 -1.46 -0.69 -3.09
N TRP A 33 -1.12 -0.97 -1.84
CA TRP A 33 -1.63 -0.25 -0.68
C TRP A 33 -0.61 -0.26 0.47
N VAL A 34 -0.82 0.63 1.43
CA VAL A 34 -0.10 0.69 2.70
C VAL A 34 -1.14 0.46 3.79
N SER A 35 -0.84 -0.41 4.75
CA SER A 35 -1.73 -0.74 5.85
C SER A 35 -1.03 -0.63 7.18
N ALA A 36 -1.79 -0.22 8.21
CA ALA A 36 -1.36 -0.29 9.61
C ALA A 36 -1.70 -1.65 10.26
N ASP A 37 -2.50 -2.51 9.61
CA ASP A 37 -2.77 -3.88 10.08
C ASP A 37 -1.54 -4.75 9.79
N GLU A 38 -1.06 -5.46 10.81
CA GLU A 38 0.13 -6.33 10.75
C GLU A 38 0.00 -7.47 9.72
N ASN A 39 -1.22 -7.89 9.40
CA ASN A 39 -1.52 -8.90 8.39
C ASN A 39 -1.64 -8.30 6.98
N GLY A 40 -1.42 -6.98 6.85
CA GLY A 40 -1.39 -6.29 5.57
C GLY A 40 -2.77 -6.11 4.93
N LYS A 41 -3.85 -6.12 5.72
CA LYS A 41 -5.22 -5.90 5.21
C LYS A 41 -5.30 -4.56 4.49
N SER A 42 -5.81 -4.55 3.27
CA SER A 42 -5.95 -3.32 2.48
C SER A 42 -6.95 -2.33 3.09
N GLY A 43 -7.93 -2.83 3.85
CA GLY A 43 -8.98 -2.01 4.47
C GLY A 43 -9.94 -1.37 3.47
N GLY A 44 -9.94 -1.80 2.20
CA GLY A 44 -10.78 -1.21 1.17
C GLY A 44 -11.86 -2.17 0.67
N ALA A 45 -13.00 -1.60 0.29
CA ALA A 45 -13.81 -2.16 -0.78
C ALA A 45 -13.09 -1.98 -2.10
N ILE A 46 -12.56 -3.07 -2.65
CA ILE A 46 -11.94 -3.16 -3.98
C ILE A 46 -10.97 -1.99 -4.27
N ALA A 47 -9.72 -2.15 -3.80
CA ALA A 47 -8.51 -1.49 -4.30
C ALA A 47 -8.58 0.02 -4.63
N ALA A 48 -8.25 0.86 -3.65
CA ALA A 48 -7.53 2.13 -3.84
C ALA A 48 -8.08 3.17 -4.86
N GLY A 49 -9.40 3.26 -5.06
CA GLY A 49 -10.05 4.47 -5.61
C GLY A 49 -9.52 4.95 -6.96
N GLY A 50 -9.24 4.03 -7.90
CA GLY A 50 -8.87 4.39 -9.27
C GLY A 50 -9.93 5.32 -9.91
N PRO A 51 -9.54 6.32 -10.70
CA PRO A 51 -10.49 7.24 -11.34
C PRO A 51 -11.57 6.47 -12.11
N GLY A 52 -12.83 6.64 -11.73
CA GLY A 52 -13.98 6.00 -12.40
C GLY A 52 -14.65 4.82 -11.67
N PHE A 53 -14.21 4.44 -10.46
CA PHE A 53 -14.86 3.38 -9.68
C PHE A 53 -15.60 3.92 -8.45
N SER A 54 -16.93 3.76 -8.42
CA SER A 54 -17.79 4.05 -7.26
C SER A 54 -18.46 2.78 -6.72
N GLY A 55 -18.15 2.43 -5.47
CA GLY A 55 -18.99 1.57 -4.62
C GLY A 55 -18.65 0.08 -4.60
N THR A 56 -18.36 -0.45 -3.40
CA THR A 56 -19.12 -1.52 -2.71
C THR A 56 -18.36 -1.92 -1.43
N TRP A 57 -18.56 -1.14 -0.35
CA TRP A 57 -18.03 -1.35 1.01
C TRP A 57 -18.20 -2.79 1.51
N ASP A 58 -17.14 -3.37 2.11
CA ASP A 58 -17.27 -4.54 2.98
C ASP A 58 -17.61 -4.07 4.41
N LYS A 59 -18.53 -4.81 5.07
CA LYS A 59 -19.00 -4.55 6.44
C LYS A 59 -18.00 -4.96 7.51
#